data_AF-A0A1Y4W1C8-F1
#
_entry.id   AF-A0A1Y4W1C8-F1
#
_cell.length_a   1.000
_cell.length_b   1.000
_cell.length_c   1.000
_cell.angle_alpha   90.00
_cell.angle_beta   90.00
_cell.angle_gamma   90.00
#
_symmetry.space_group_name_H-M   'P 1'
#
loop_
_entity.id
_entity.type
_entity.pdbx_description
1 polymer ?
#
loop_
_entity_poly.entity_id
_entity_poly.type
_entity_poly.pdbx_seq_one_letter_code
_entity_poly.pdbx_strand_id
1 'polypeptide(L)'
;MKFNLHHDPERKTLTIPRAALQISHLADAEELLLYASEGSILLSRSELSTREAIQTLTNLGRIAGNLMTQLVDASQEMAGQPEEREDPLDEFDEGTLEDLMDCGADPDGLRMLLLMEETADE
;
A
#
# COMPACT_ATOMS: atom_id res chain seq x y z
N MET A 1 6.11 7.99 -13.19
CA MET A 1 5.70 7.15 -14.33
C MET A 1 5.04 5.89 -13.78
N LYS A 2 4.01 5.32 -14.43
CA LYS A 2 3.29 4.12 -13.97
C LYS A 2 3.41 3.04 -15.05
N PHE A 3 3.66 1.79 -14.62
CA PHE A 3 3.65 0.61 -15.49
C PHE A 3 2.70 -0.42 -14.89
N ASN A 4 1.96 -1.13 -15.74
CA ASN A 4 1.23 -2.32 -15.32
C ASN A 4 2.11 -3.54 -15.61
N LEU A 5 2.45 -4.29 -14.57
CA LEU A 5 3.23 -5.51 -14.70
C LEU A 5 2.27 -6.70 -14.54
N HIS A 6 1.99 -7.38 -15.65
CA HIS A 6 1.21 -8.61 -15.64
C HIS A 6 2.15 -9.80 -15.38
N HIS A 7 1.78 -10.66 -14.45
CA HIS A 7 2.50 -11.89 -14.16
C HIS A 7 1.55 -13.07 -14.09
N ASP A 8 2.09 -14.25 -14.38
CA ASP A 8 1.40 -15.52 -14.28
C ASP A 8 1.74 -16.10 -12.90
N PRO A 9 0.76 -16.21 -11.97
CA PRO A 9 1.01 -16.70 -10.61
C PRO A 9 1.60 -18.11 -10.56
N GLU A 10 1.36 -18.95 -11.57
CA GLU A 10 1.93 -20.30 -11.67
C GLU A 10 3.42 -20.28 -12.01
N ARG A 11 3.95 -19.14 -12.48
CA ARG A 11 5.38 -18.98 -12.75
C ARG A 11 6.12 -18.57 -11.50
N LYS A 12 7.16 -19.33 -11.19
CA LYS A 12 8.09 -19.08 -10.08
C LYS A 12 8.91 -17.79 -10.21
N THR A 13 8.94 -17.15 -11.38
CA THR A 13 9.79 -15.99 -11.63
C THR A 13 9.01 -14.82 -12.21
N LEU A 14 9.18 -13.66 -11.58
CA LEU A 14 8.75 -12.36 -12.07
C LEU A 14 9.97 -11.60 -12.59
N THR A 15 9.91 -11.10 -13.82
CA THR A 15 11.01 -10.30 -14.39
C THR A 15 10.65 -8.82 -14.31
N ILE A 16 11.50 -8.02 -13.68
CA ILE A 16 11.35 -6.56 -13.65
C ILE A 16 11.83 -5.99 -15.00
N PRO A 17 11.00 -5.20 -15.71
CA PRO A 17 11.42 -4.60 -16.97
C PRO A 17 12.64 -3.70 -16.81
N ARG A 18 13.67 -3.88 -17.67
CA ARG A 18 14.89 -3.06 -17.61
C ARG A 18 14.62 -1.56 -17.77
N ALA A 19 13.59 -1.20 -18.53
CA ALA A 19 13.16 0.20 -18.65
C ALA A 19 12.73 0.80 -17.31
N ALA A 20 12.04 0.02 -16.46
CA ALA A 20 11.66 0.48 -15.12
C ALA A 20 12.90 0.72 -14.26
N LEU A 21 13.88 -0.19 -14.29
CA LEU A 21 15.16 -0.02 -13.59
C LEU A 21 15.96 1.20 -14.08
N GLN A 22 15.92 1.50 -15.39
CA GLN A 22 16.62 2.67 -15.93
C GLN A 22 15.98 3.98 -15.46
N ILE A 23 14.66 4.07 -15.49
CA ILE A 23 13.91 5.27 -15.07
C ILE A 23 14.03 5.49 -13.56
N SER A 24 14.11 4.41 -12.77
CA SER A 24 14.32 4.48 -11.33
C SER A 24 15.79 4.61 -10.91
N HIS A 25 16.73 4.73 -11.87
CA HIS A 25 18.16 4.76 -11.61
C HIS A 25 18.68 3.58 -10.79
N LEU A 26 18.13 2.38 -11.03
CA LEU A 26 18.53 1.11 -10.42
C LEU A 26 19.25 0.17 -11.39
N ALA A 27 19.36 0.51 -12.68
CA ALA A 27 19.88 -0.39 -13.71
C ALA A 27 21.37 -0.73 -13.59
N ASP A 28 22.11 0.08 -12.83
CA ASP A 28 23.53 -0.03 -12.50
C ASP A 28 23.79 -0.47 -11.05
N ALA A 29 22.73 -0.67 -10.25
CA ALA A 29 22.87 -1.14 -8.88
C ALA A 29 23.25 -2.63 -8.88
N GLU A 30 24.37 -2.96 -8.23
CA GLU A 30 24.82 -4.35 -8.06
C GLU A 30 23.99 -5.08 -6.98
N GLU A 31 23.49 -4.33 -6.00
CA GLU A 31 22.65 -4.83 -4.92
C GLU A 31 21.39 -3.98 -4.80
N LEU A 32 20.26 -4.66 -4.59
CA LEU A 32 18.95 -4.04 -4.40
C LEU A 32 18.34 -4.55 -3.10
N LEU A 33 17.67 -3.65 -2.40
CA LEU A 33 16.89 -3.97 -1.22
C LEU A 33 15.42 -4.08 -1.61
N LEU A 34 14.80 -5.19 -1.19
CA LEU A 34 13.41 -5.50 -1.45
C LEU A 34 12.66 -5.54 -0.11
N TYR A 35 11.79 -4.55 0.11
CA TYR A 35 10.85 -4.56 1.22
C TYR A 35 9.53 -5.11 0.71
N ALA A 36 9.06 -6.21 1.31
CA ALA A 36 7.78 -6.81 0.98
C ALA A 36 6.86 -6.71 2.20
N SER A 37 5.64 -6.22 1.95
CA SER A 37 4.55 -6.23 2.91
C SER A 37 3.31 -6.81 2.22
N GLU A 38 2.25 -7.03 2.98
CA GLU A 38 0.95 -7.33 2.39
C GLU A 38 0.56 -6.25 1.37
N GLY A 39 0.06 -6.69 0.22
CA GLY A 39 -0.36 -5.84 -0.89
C GLY A 39 0.73 -5.04 -1.62
N SER A 40 1.99 -4.99 -1.15
CA SER A 40 2.98 -4.08 -1.73
C SER A 40 4.45 -4.54 -1.64
N ILE A 41 5.25 -4.08 -2.61
CA ILE A 41 6.71 -4.26 -2.62
C ILE A 41 7.38 -2.91 -2.94
N LEU A 42 8.38 -2.54 -2.14
CA LEU A 42 9.29 -1.43 -2.43
C LEU A 42 10.68 -1.98 -2.80
N LEU A 43 11.18 -1.58 -3.96
CA LEU A 43 12.52 -1.91 -4.43
C LEU A 43 13.38 -0.64 -4.47
N SER A 44 14.53 -0.68 -3.82
CA SER A 44 15.48 0.44 -3.76
C SER A 44 16.94 -0.03 -3.82
N ARG A 45 17.88 0.92 -3.89
CA ARG A 45 19.29 0.63 -3.58
C ARG A 45 19.43 0.26 -2.09
N SER A 46 20.46 -0.51 -1.75
CA SER A 46 20.83 -0.81 -0.37
C SER A 46 21.27 0.43 0.40
N GLU A 47 21.96 1.36 -0.27
CA GLU A 47 22.32 2.66 0.27
C GLU A 47 21.76 3.77 -0.64
N LEU A 48 20.89 4.61 -0.08
CA LEU A 48 20.35 5.78 -0.76
C LEU A 48 21.19 7.01 -0.43
N SER A 49 21.55 7.80 -1.44
CA SER A 49 22.05 9.14 -1.21
C SER A 49 20.97 10.02 -0.56
N THR A 50 21.37 11.12 0.08
CA THR A 50 20.41 12.07 0.69
C THR A 50 19.34 12.54 -0.30
N ARG A 51 19.71 12.77 -1.57
CA ARG A 51 18.78 13.17 -2.62
C ARG A 51 17.77 12.06 -2.94
N GLU A 52 18.24 10.83 -3.08
CA GLU A 52 17.38 9.67 -3.37
C GLU A 52 16.44 9.37 -2.21
N ALA A 53 16.92 9.49 -0.96
CA ALA A 53 16.09 9.36 0.24
C ALA A 53 14.96 10.40 0.27
N ILE A 54 15.26 11.68 0.05
CA ILE A 54 14.24 12.75 -0.01
C ILE A 54 13.22 12.48 -1.12
N GLN A 55 13.69 12.07 -2.31
CA GLN A 55 12.80 11.78 -3.43
C GLN A 55 11.91 10.55 -3.16
N THR A 56 12.45 9.54 -2.48
CA THR A 56 11.72 8.33 -2.08
C THR A 56 10.64 8.69 -1.07
N LEU A 57 10.97 9.44 -0.01
CA LEU A 57 10.00 9.91 0.98
C LEU A 57 8.89 10.76 0.35
N THR A 58 9.24 11.67 -0.57
CA THR A 58 8.26 12.48 -1.30
C THR A 58 7.31 11.60 -2.12
N ASN A 59 7.84 10.59 -2.79
CA ASN A 59 7.03 9.67 -3.58
C ASN A 59 6.13 8.79 -2.71
N LEU A 60 6.66 8.27 -1.60
CA LEU A 60 5.90 7.48 -0.64
C LEU A 60 4.77 8.31 -0.03
N GLY A 61 5.04 9.56 0.40
CA GLY A 61 4.01 10.45 0.92
C GLY A 61 2.89 10.72 -0.09
N ARG A 62 3.22 10.89 -1.38
CA ARG A 62 2.19 11.04 -2.43
C ARG A 62 1.38 9.75 -2.64
N ILE A 63 2.01 8.58 -2.57
CA ILE A 63 1.31 7.29 -2.69
C ILE A 63 0.41 7.07 -1.47
N ALA A 64 0.91 7.30 -0.26
CA ALA A 64 0.18 7.21 0.98
C ALA A 64 -1.04 8.15 0.97
N GLY A 65 -0.86 9.41 0.59
CA GLY A 65 -1.99 10.36 0.48
C GLY A 65 -3.06 9.90 -0.53
N ASN A 66 -2.66 9.34 -1.67
CA ASN A 66 -3.61 8.79 -2.64
C ASN A 66 -4.35 7.55 -2.11
N LEU A 67 -3.68 6.67 -1.35
CA LEU A 67 -4.32 5.53 -0.69
C LEU A 67 -5.28 6.02 0.40
N MET A 68 -4.88 7.04 1.14
CA MET A 68 -5.73 7.67 2.16
C MET A 68 -7.02 8.18 1.57
N THR A 69 -6.96 8.96 0.48
CA THR A 69 -8.17 9.45 -0.18
C THR A 69 -9.07 8.31 -0.64
N GLN A 70 -8.51 7.23 -1.20
CA GLN A 70 -9.30 6.07 -1.63
C GLN A 70 -9.98 5.36 -0.45
N LEU A 71 -9.28 5.19 0.67
CA LEU A 71 -9.86 4.58 1.88
C LEU A 71 -10.94 5.47 2.50
N VAL A 72 -10.70 6.78 2.57
CA VAL A 72 -11.70 7.74 3.05
C VAL A 72 -12.95 7.68 2.18
N ASP A 73 -12.80 7.79 0.86
CA ASP A 73 -13.92 7.73 -0.08
C ASP A 73 -14.70 6.41 0.06
N ALA A 74 -13.99 5.27 0.08
CA ALA A 74 -14.61 3.95 0.22
C ALA A 74 -15.34 3.79 1.56
N SER A 75 -14.74 4.26 2.66
CA SER A 75 -15.36 4.18 3.99
C SER A 75 -16.67 4.98 4.06
N GLN A 76 -16.71 6.16 3.44
CA GLN A 76 -17.89 7.03 3.43
C GLN A 76 -19.03 6.50 2.55
N GLU A 77 -18.71 5.73 1.50
CA GLU A 77 -19.72 5.08 0.65
C GLU A 77 -20.35 3.86 1.33
N MET A 78 -19.67 3.28 2.32
CA MET A 78 -20.17 2.13 3.05
C MET A 78 -21.19 2.52 4.11
N ALA A 79 -22.34 1.87 4.05
CA ALA A 79 -23.38 1.98 5.06
C ALA A 79 -23.56 0.64 5.77
N GLY A 80 -23.53 0.66 7.10
CA GLY A 80 -23.77 -0.53 7.90
C GLY A 80 -23.54 -0.26 9.38
N GLN A 81 -23.97 -1.20 10.21
CA GLN A 81 -23.53 -1.29 11.59
C GLN A 81 -22.74 -2.58 11.71
N PRO A 82 -21.47 -2.53 12.14
CA PRO A 82 -20.68 -3.73 12.35
C PRO A 82 -21.37 -4.62 13.39
N GLU A 83 -21.29 -5.93 13.19
CA GLU A 83 -21.79 -6.90 14.19
C GLU A 83 -20.96 -6.81 15.47
N GLU A 84 -21.55 -7.20 16.61
CA GLU A 84 -20.85 -7.30 17.91
C GLU A 84 -19.85 -8.48 17.89
N ARG A 85 -18.72 -8.31 17.19
CA ARG A 85 -17.54 -9.19 17.16
C ARG A 85 -16.31 -8.45 17.74
N GLU A 86 -15.16 -9.12 17.74
CA GLU A 86 -13.87 -8.43 17.92
C GLU A 86 -13.75 -7.33 16.84
N ASP A 87 -13.31 -6.12 17.23
CA ASP A 87 -13.24 -4.99 16.33
C ASP A 87 -12.13 -5.26 15.28
N PRO A 88 -12.46 -5.36 13.99
CA PRO A 88 -11.45 -5.67 12.97
C PRO A 88 -10.41 -4.55 12.84
N LEU A 89 -10.64 -3.36 13.41
CA LEU A 89 -9.62 -2.31 13.43
C LEU A 89 -8.51 -2.56 14.45
N ASP A 90 -8.70 -3.46 15.43
CA ASP A 90 -7.72 -3.71 16.50
C ASP A 90 -6.41 -4.34 15.99
N GLU A 91 -6.38 -4.91 14.78
CA GLU A 91 -5.16 -5.49 14.19
C GLU A 91 -4.22 -4.44 13.57
N PHE A 92 -4.71 -3.21 13.35
CA PHE A 92 -3.97 -2.16 12.68
C PHE A 92 -3.30 -1.20 13.66
N ASP A 93 -2.26 -0.51 13.18
CA ASP A 93 -1.54 0.50 13.95
C ASP A 93 -2.46 1.68 14.30
N GLU A 94 -2.58 1.97 15.59
CA GLU A 94 -3.47 3.02 16.14
C GLU A 94 -3.15 4.40 15.54
N GLY A 95 -1.87 4.73 15.35
CA GLY A 95 -1.46 6.01 14.76
C GLY A 95 -1.90 6.14 13.29
N THR A 96 -1.83 5.04 12.54
CA THR A 96 -2.31 5.00 11.15
C THR A 96 -3.84 5.16 11.08
N LEU A 97 -4.57 4.54 12.01
CA LEU A 97 -6.02 4.71 12.11
C LEU A 97 -6.41 6.14 12.54
N GLU A 98 -5.67 6.74 13.47
CA GLU A 98 -5.86 8.13 13.89
C GLU A 98 -5.68 9.08 12.69
N ASP A 99 -4.59 8.94 11.93
CA ASP A 99 -4.35 9.72 10.71
C ASP A 99 -5.49 9.57 9.68
N LEU A 100 -6.05 8.35 9.54
CA LEU A 100 -7.21 8.06 8.69
C LEU A 100 -8.46 8.83 9.12
N MET A 101 -8.77 8.78 10.41
CA MET A 101 -9.92 9.48 11.01
C MET A 101 -9.75 11.00 10.93
N ASP A 102 -8.55 11.51 11.16
CA ASP A 102 -8.20 12.94 11.00
C ASP A 102 -8.35 13.40 9.54
N CYS A 103 -8.15 12.49 8.58
CA CYS A 103 -8.40 12.72 7.17
C CYS A 103 -9.88 12.54 6.76
N GLY A 104 -10.75 12.16 7.70
CA GLY A 104 -12.20 12.04 7.50
C GLY A 104 -12.70 10.64 7.13
N ALA A 105 -11.92 9.59 7.37
CA ALA A 105 -12.41 8.22 7.19
C ALA A 105 -13.55 7.91 8.18
N ASP A 106 -14.56 7.16 7.72
CA ASP A 106 -15.62 6.65 8.60
C ASP A 106 -15.16 5.33 9.23
N PRO A 107 -14.96 5.26 10.56
CA PRO A 107 -14.51 4.04 11.21
C PRO A 107 -15.52 2.89 11.07
N ASP A 108 -16.82 3.17 11.05
CA ASP A 108 -17.84 2.13 10.86
C ASP A 108 -17.83 1.63 9.41
N GLY A 109 -17.63 2.55 8.46
CA GLY A 109 -17.41 2.21 7.05
C GLY A 109 -16.20 1.30 6.83
N LEU A 110 -15.06 1.60 7.48
CA LEU A 110 -13.85 0.76 7.42
C LEU A 110 -14.10 -0.64 7.99
N ARG A 111 -14.78 -0.76 9.14
CA ARG A 111 -15.15 -2.06 9.72
C ARG A 111 -16.00 -2.88 8.76
N MET A 112 -16.97 -2.24 8.11
CA MET A 112 -17.82 -2.93 7.13
C MET A 112 -17.03 -3.43 5.93
N LEU A 113 -16.07 -2.67 5.42
CA LEU A 113 -15.19 -3.11 4.33
C LEU A 113 -14.39 -4.36 4.72
N LEU A 114 -13.77 -4.35 5.90
CA LEU A 114 -12.98 -5.48 6.40
C LEU A 114 -13.84 -6.73 6.61
N LEU A 115 -15.03 -6.60 7.19
CA LEU A 115 -15.98 -7.71 7.33
C LEU A 115 -16.41 -8.28 5.97
N MET A 116 -16.57 -7.44 4.95
CA MET A 116 -16.89 -7.89 3.60
C MET A 116 -15.75 -8.68 2.96
N GLU A 117 -14.50 -8.30 3.22
CA GLU A 117 -13.31 -9.02 2.75
C GLU A 117 -13.24 -10.42 3.38
N GLU A 118 -13.45 -10.54 4.70
CA GLU A 118 -13.50 -11.84 5.38
C GLU A 118 -14.56 -12.79 4.79
N THR A 119 -15.75 -12.27 4.48
CA THR A 119 -16.83 -13.09 3.90
C THR A 119 -16.64 -13.45 2.43
N ALA A 120 -15.76 -12.74 1.70
CA ALA A 120 -15.47 -13.01 0.29
C ALA A 120 -14.44 -14.12 0.11
N ASP A 121 -13.64 -14.39 1.14
CA ASP A 121 -12.58 -15.41 1.14
C ASP A 121 -13.05 -16.79 1.64
N GLU A 122 -14.33 -16.95 2.01
CA GLU A 122 -15.01 -18.23 2.36
C GLU A 122 -15.70 -18.91 1.15
#